data_AF-A0A485KDI7-F1
#
_entry.id   AF-A0A485KDI7-F1
#
_cell.length_a   1.000
_cell.length_b   1.000
_cell.length_c   1.000
_cell.angle_alpha   90.00
_cell.angle_beta   90.00
_cell.angle_gamma   90.00
#
_symmetry.space_group_name_H-M   'P 1'
#
loop_
_entity.id
_entity.type
_entity.pdbx_description
1 polymer ?
#
loop_
_entity_poly.entity_id
_entity_poly.type
_entity_poly.pdbx_seq_one_letter_code
_entity_poly.pdbx_strand_id
1 'polypeptide(L)'
;MGTRLPYDNIDTTKPYLKRGKLLSSLIELVQLERVVLLASPAGSGKSSLLTLFYTEVQHEVDIIWIDCRYEPMTRQLQRKGIDLMNQELDQDVGKRFTVVFLDDAQSQYEDKDFWTGLTKYSPRWMSTNIRFIISATHLLACGVASPVEFVLLKKLKREEFLLSDSEARQLLNFPITGLPDEMKSENVLQFLIGECGGLVGALRMAIDFLQYHFRKEPRGIKPKDSLVLQMCLSREFNLEMARCFGTGRLDPNMDANDIKFVKRCFVEEFILAGNLANEEQKSHQWLEMAGILVTSPDNFICFSSPLAKRYIFEKIFPERNHENPTSLDELIEKVIGSMSAHTLSQSTVQGKFPKEAVFQHLFMAGLALHTKPTCAICPELSKRFPGGSNASGGDSIDGEIDFYLDGDLRWGIELLVCGRGIGEHLSRFDANGKYSSLDVKDYVVVDLRQHKTVASYNISKKPKRITVFFDDGDFTVAKCLFKLENDMRTIHLC
;
A
#
# COMPACT_ATOMS: atom_id res chain seq x y z
N MET A 1 -6.54 30.74 -23.35
CA MET A 1 -5.85 30.99 -22.07
C MET A 1 -5.52 29.64 -21.48
N GLY A 2 -4.23 29.28 -21.39
CA GLY A 2 -3.81 27.97 -20.88
C GLY A 2 -4.06 27.87 -19.39
N THR A 3 -5.05 27.08 -19.01
CA THR A 3 -5.20 26.60 -17.64
C THR A 3 -3.97 25.76 -17.31
N ARG A 4 -3.15 26.22 -16.36
CA ARG A 4 -2.08 25.41 -15.76
C ARG A 4 -2.70 24.10 -15.31
N LEU A 5 -2.26 22.98 -15.88
CA LEU A 5 -2.62 21.66 -15.38
C LEU A 5 -2.16 21.60 -13.91
N PRO A 6 -3.05 21.29 -12.95
CA PRO A 6 -2.64 21.07 -11.57
C PRO A 6 -1.64 19.90 -11.52
N TYR A 7 -0.77 19.93 -10.51
CA TYR A 7 0.43 19.08 -10.32
C TYR A 7 0.25 17.57 -10.55
N ASP A 8 -0.98 17.04 -10.57
CA ASP A 8 -1.31 15.62 -10.70
C ASP A 8 -1.94 15.21 -12.04
N ASN A 9 -2.09 16.14 -12.98
CA ASN A 9 -2.80 15.87 -14.23
C ASN A 9 -1.87 15.28 -15.30
N ILE A 10 -2.42 14.40 -16.12
CA ILE A 10 -1.69 13.78 -17.22
C ILE A 10 -1.38 14.82 -18.31
N ASP A 11 -0.13 14.86 -18.77
CA ASP A 11 0.31 15.70 -19.89
C ASP A 11 0.14 14.92 -21.20
N THR A 12 -0.94 15.20 -21.93
CA THR A 12 -1.26 14.51 -23.19
C THR A 12 -0.33 14.88 -24.35
N THR A 13 0.61 15.81 -24.15
CA THR A 13 1.64 16.15 -25.14
C THR A 13 2.85 15.22 -25.09
N LYS A 14 2.97 14.42 -24.03
CA LYS A 14 4.04 13.42 -23.81
C LYS A 14 3.49 12.01 -23.93
N PRO A 15 4.33 10.96 -23.99
CA PRO A 15 3.84 9.58 -23.91
C PRO A 15 3.05 9.34 -22.61
N TYR A 16 1.83 8.83 -22.74
CA TYR A 16 0.88 8.65 -21.65
C TYR A 16 0.07 7.35 -21.78
N LEU A 17 -0.45 6.83 -20.66
CA LEU A 17 -1.34 5.68 -20.66
C LEU A 17 -2.73 6.08 -21.13
N LYS A 18 -3.21 5.44 -22.21
CA LYS A 18 -4.51 5.76 -22.82
C LYS A 18 -5.73 5.32 -21.99
N ARG A 19 -5.58 4.30 -21.13
CA ARG A 19 -6.65 3.73 -20.28
C ARG A 19 -7.97 3.48 -21.03
N GLY A 20 -7.88 2.98 -22.27
CA GLY A 20 -9.00 2.97 -23.23
C GLY A 20 -10.27 2.31 -22.70
N LYS A 21 -10.18 1.13 -22.06
CA LYS A 21 -11.36 0.45 -21.48
C LYS A 21 -12.05 1.31 -20.42
N LEU A 22 -11.29 1.85 -19.47
CA LEU A 22 -11.79 2.71 -18.40
C LEU A 22 -12.43 3.99 -18.95
N LEU A 23 -11.78 4.62 -19.94
CA LEU A 23 -12.30 5.81 -20.61
C LEU A 23 -13.62 5.52 -21.34
N SER A 24 -13.69 4.45 -22.12
CA SER A 24 -14.93 4.04 -22.80
C SER A 24 -16.06 3.78 -21.81
N SER A 25 -15.78 3.11 -20.69
CA SER A 25 -16.79 2.89 -19.63
C SER A 25 -17.27 4.20 -19.01
N LEU A 26 -16.40 5.19 -18.81
CA LEU A 26 -16.83 6.51 -18.32
C LEU A 26 -17.72 7.23 -19.36
N ILE A 27 -17.34 7.20 -20.64
CA ILE A 27 -18.13 7.82 -21.72
C ILE A 27 -19.52 7.19 -21.79
N GLU A 28 -19.62 5.87 -21.76
CA GLU A 28 -20.90 5.15 -21.76
C GLU A 28 -21.75 5.52 -20.54
N LEU A 29 -21.16 5.53 -19.34
CA LEU A 29 -21.87 5.93 -18.12
C LEU A 29 -22.40 7.35 -18.21
N VAL A 30 -21.64 8.31 -18.75
CA VAL A 30 -22.07 9.71 -18.90
C VAL A 30 -23.21 9.86 -19.91
N GLN A 31 -23.28 8.99 -20.91
CA GLN A 31 -24.41 8.98 -21.85
C GLN A 31 -25.69 8.49 -21.16
N LEU A 32 -25.59 7.46 -20.31
CA LEU A 32 -26.72 6.79 -19.66
C LEU A 32 -27.20 7.53 -18.39
N GLU A 33 -26.28 8.09 -17.62
CA GLU A 33 -26.53 8.57 -16.27
C GLU A 33 -26.33 10.08 -16.18
N ARG A 34 -27.25 10.77 -15.50
CA ARG A 34 -27.17 12.24 -15.34
C ARG A 34 -25.95 12.67 -14.52
N VAL A 35 -25.63 11.89 -13.50
CA VAL A 35 -24.55 12.16 -12.54
C VAL A 35 -23.76 10.87 -12.34
N VAL A 36 -22.47 10.91 -12.67
CA VAL A 36 -21.53 9.80 -12.51
C VAL A 36 -20.50 10.18 -11.44
N LEU A 37 -20.16 9.23 -10.57
CA LEU A 37 -19.19 9.43 -9.50
C LEU A 37 -17.91 8.62 -9.74
N LEU A 38 -16.74 9.26 -9.71
CA LEU A 38 -15.45 8.61 -9.63
C LEU A 38 -15.08 8.51 -8.15
N ALA A 39 -15.33 7.35 -7.53
CA ALA A 39 -15.15 7.11 -6.10
C ALA A 39 -13.95 6.18 -5.89
N SER A 40 -12.76 6.75 -5.74
CA SER A 40 -11.54 5.99 -5.47
C SER A 40 -10.56 6.77 -4.59
N PRO A 41 -9.62 6.10 -3.89
CA PRO A 41 -8.64 6.76 -3.03
C PRO A 41 -7.79 7.82 -3.74
N ALA A 42 -7.02 8.58 -2.96
CA ALA A 42 -6.07 9.56 -3.50
C ALA A 42 -5.03 8.88 -4.42
N GLY A 43 -4.56 9.60 -5.45
CA GLY A 43 -3.56 9.05 -6.38
C GLY A 43 -4.06 7.98 -7.35
N SER A 44 -5.37 7.70 -7.41
CA SER A 44 -5.94 6.69 -8.32
C SER A 44 -6.00 7.11 -9.81
N GLY A 45 -5.73 8.38 -10.14
CA GLY A 45 -5.76 8.88 -11.51
C GLY A 45 -7.11 9.42 -11.99
N LYS A 46 -8.02 9.82 -11.08
CA LYS A 46 -9.33 10.42 -11.42
C LYS A 46 -9.20 11.68 -12.30
N SER A 47 -8.39 12.66 -11.89
CA SER A 47 -8.18 13.89 -12.68
C SER A 47 -7.54 13.58 -14.04
N SER A 48 -6.60 12.62 -14.08
CA SER A 48 -6.04 12.13 -15.34
C SER A 48 -7.10 11.52 -16.26
N LEU A 49 -8.06 10.76 -15.72
CA LEU A 49 -9.18 10.23 -16.49
C LEU A 49 -10.10 11.33 -17.03
N LEU A 50 -10.37 12.39 -16.24
CA LEU A 50 -11.12 13.56 -16.71
C LEU A 50 -10.39 14.28 -17.85
N THR A 51 -9.06 14.38 -17.79
CA THR A 51 -8.24 14.96 -18.87
C THR A 51 -8.27 14.12 -20.14
N LEU A 52 -8.22 12.78 -20.00
CA LEU A 52 -8.38 11.87 -21.13
C LEU A 52 -9.77 11.99 -21.76
N PHE A 53 -10.82 12.06 -20.93
CA PHE A 53 -12.19 12.29 -21.39
C PHE A 53 -12.29 13.60 -22.16
N TYR A 54 -11.80 14.70 -21.58
CA TYR A 54 -11.78 16.00 -22.25
C TYR A 54 -11.09 15.91 -23.62
N THR A 55 -9.91 15.29 -23.66
CA THR A 55 -9.11 15.17 -24.89
C THR A 55 -9.88 14.42 -25.99
N GLU A 56 -10.60 13.37 -25.63
CA GLU A 56 -11.36 12.52 -26.55
C GLU A 56 -12.60 13.23 -27.12
N VAL A 57 -13.36 13.97 -26.29
CA VAL A 57 -14.70 14.46 -26.67
C VAL A 57 -14.83 15.97 -26.87
N GLN A 58 -13.80 16.77 -26.59
CA GLN A 58 -13.85 18.25 -26.60
C GLN A 58 -14.35 18.88 -27.92
N HIS A 59 -14.29 18.16 -29.05
CA HIS A 59 -14.78 18.66 -30.33
C HIS A 59 -16.30 18.48 -30.50
N GLU A 60 -16.88 17.54 -29.77
CA GLU A 60 -18.30 17.14 -29.90
C GLU A 60 -19.15 17.68 -28.75
N VAL A 61 -18.55 17.80 -27.56
CA VAL A 61 -19.21 18.07 -26.28
C VAL A 61 -18.68 19.35 -25.65
N ASP A 62 -19.57 20.17 -25.08
CA ASP A 62 -19.17 21.34 -24.31
C ASP A 62 -18.75 20.90 -22.89
N ILE A 63 -17.55 21.29 -22.45
CA ILE A 63 -17.00 20.89 -21.14
C ILE A 63 -16.91 22.08 -20.21
N ILE A 64 -17.49 21.95 -19.01
CA ILE A 64 -17.35 22.90 -17.91
C ILE A 64 -16.52 22.24 -16.81
N TRP A 65 -15.30 22.73 -16.59
CA TRP A 65 -14.42 22.21 -15.54
C TRP A 65 -14.48 23.09 -14.29
N ILE A 66 -14.84 22.50 -13.15
CA ILE A 66 -14.90 23.15 -11.83
C ILE A 66 -13.86 22.48 -10.93
N ASP A 67 -12.96 23.29 -10.36
CA ASP A 67 -12.01 22.84 -9.34
C ASP A 67 -12.60 23.14 -7.96
N CYS A 68 -13.00 22.10 -7.23
CA CYS A 68 -13.74 22.24 -5.98
C CYS A 68 -12.86 22.68 -4.80
N ARG A 69 -11.55 22.83 -4.95
CA ARG A 69 -10.62 23.10 -3.83
C ARG A 69 -10.59 24.55 -3.37
N TYR A 70 -10.82 25.50 -4.29
CA TYR A 70 -10.48 26.91 -4.04
C TYR A 70 -11.68 27.82 -3.80
N GLU A 71 -12.83 27.54 -4.43
CA GLU A 71 -14.01 28.40 -4.35
C GLU A 71 -15.30 27.55 -4.25
N PRO A 72 -16.34 27.99 -3.52
CA PRO A 72 -17.62 27.28 -3.46
C PRO A 72 -18.17 26.92 -4.85
N MET A 73 -18.54 25.65 -5.04
CA MET A 73 -19.00 25.13 -6.34
C MET A 73 -20.21 25.90 -6.87
N THR A 74 -21.15 26.28 -5.99
CA THR A 74 -22.34 27.06 -6.33
C THR A 74 -21.98 28.35 -7.07
N ARG A 75 -20.97 29.07 -6.59
CA ARG A 75 -20.52 30.33 -7.21
C ARG A 75 -19.79 30.10 -8.52
N GLN A 76 -18.99 29.03 -8.61
CA GLN A 76 -18.29 28.69 -9.84
C GLN A 76 -19.27 28.26 -10.95
N LEU A 77 -20.26 27.42 -10.63
CA LEU A 77 -21.30 27.01 -11.56
C LEU A 77 -22.18 28.18 -12.01
N GLN A 78 -22.54 29.07 -11.09
CA GLN A 78 -23.33 30.25 -11.42
C GLN A 78 -22.61 31.14 -12.44
N ARG A 79 -21.29 31.35 -12.30
CA ARG A 79 -20.47 32.07 -13.30
C ARG A 79 -20.37 31.37 -14.65
N LYS A 80 -20.69 30.08 -14.70
CA LYS A 80 -20.75 29.27 -15.92
C LYS A 80 -22.19 29.10 -16.42
N GLY A 81 -23.14 29.86 -15.86
CA GLY A 81 -24.53 29.89 -16.29
C GLY A 81 -25.40 28.76 -15.75
N ILE A 82 -25.00 28.12 -14.64
CA ILE A 82 -25.78 27.09 -13.96
C ILE A 82 -26.03 27.53 -12.52
N ASP A 83 -27.24 28.03 -12.23
CA ASP A 83 -27.64 28.40 -10.87
C ASP A 83 -28.52 27.31 -10.25
N LEU A 84 -27.90 26.45 -9.44
CA LEU A 84 -28.60 25.34 -8.78
C LEU A 84 -29.59 25.81 -7.70
N MET A 85 -29.35 26.98 -7.09
CA MET A 85 -30.16 27.46 -5.96
C MET A 85 -31.44 28.12 -6.46
N ASN A 86 -31.33 28.93 -7.52
CA ASN A 86 -32.48 29.58 -8.16
C ASN A 86 -33.14 28.71 -9.25
N GLN A 87 -32.54 27.57 -9.61
CA GLN A 87 -33.01 26.66 -10.65
C GLN A 87 -33.05 27.32 -12.05
N GLU A 88 -31.99 28.07 -12.37
CA GLU A 88 -31.87 28.83 -13.61
C GLU A 88 -30.68 28.37 -14.46
N LEU A 89 -30.83 28.45 -15.78
CA LEU A 89 -29.77 28.23 -16.76
C LEU A 89 -29.64 29.46 -17.66
N ASP A 90 -28.40 29.86 -17.94
CA ASP A 90 -28.13 30.82 -19.00
C ASP A 90 -28.56 30.25 -20.36
N GLN A 91 -28.93 31.14 -21.28
CA GLN A 91 -29.57 30.78 -22.55
C GLN A 91 -28.73 29.83 -23.43
N ASP A 92 -27.41 29.80 -23.28
CA ASP A 92 -26.52 28.99 -24.12
C ASP A 92 -26.11 27.64 -23.48
N VAL A 93 -26.34 27.46 -22.18
CA VAL A 93 -25.92 26.25 -21.46
C VAL A 93 -26.88 25.09 -21.75
N GLY A 94 -26.33 23.94 -22.13
CA GLY A 94 -27.12 22.73 -22.38
C GLY A 94 -27.86 22.70 -23.72
N LYS A 95 -27.62 23.67 -24.62
CA LYS A 95 -28.07 23.60 -26.03
C LYS A 95 -27.39 22.44 -26.77
N ARG A 96 -26.07 22.30 -26.58
CA ARG A 96 -25.31 21.10 -26.95
C ARG A 96 -25.17 20.18 -25.74
N PHE A 97 -24.81 18.93 -26.00
CA PHE A 97 -24.45 18.00 -24.92
C PHE A 97 -23.31 18.62 -24.12
N THR A 98 -23.55 18.84 -22.82
CA THR A 98 -22.65 19.55 -21.92
C THR A 98 -22.29 18.64 -20.76
N VAL A 99 -21.00 18.47 -20.49
CA VAL A 99 -20.52 17.70 -19.34
C VAL A 99 -19.79 18.61 -18.37
N VAL A 100 -20.22 18.59 -17.12
CA VAL A 100 -19.66 19.38 -16.02
C VAL A 100 -18.79 18.48 -15.16
N PHE A 101 -17.51 18.79 -15.04
CA PHE A 101 -16.60 18.12 -14.12
C PHE A 101 -16.57 18.87 -12.80
N LEU A 102 -16.82 18.16 -11.70
CA LEU A 102 -16.61 18.63 -10.34
C LEU A 102 -15.38 17.88 -9.81
N ASP A 103 -14.19 18.45 -10.00
CA ASP A 103 -12.92 17.80 -9.64
C ASP A 103 -12.45 18.15 -8.23
N ASP A 104 -11.89 17.17 -7.52
CA ASP A 104 -11.56 17.22 -6.09
C ASP A 104 -12.76 17.61 -5.19
N ALA A 105 -13.94 17.10 -5.54
CA ALA A 105 -15.23 17.39 -4.92
C ALA A 105 -15.30 17.05 -3.42
N GLN A 106 -14.40 16.20 -2.91
CA GLN A 106 -14.27 15.96 -1.47
C GLN A 106 -14.16 17.26 -0.69
N SER A 107 -13.48 18.27 -1.23
CA SER A 107 -13.23 19.57 -0.60
C SER A 107 -14.50 20.30 -0.14
N GLN A 108 -15.67 19.88 -0.61
CA GLN A 108 -16.97 20.52 -0.33
C GLN A 108 -18.07 19.52 0.05
N TYR A 109 -17.73 18.37 0.66
CA TYR A 109 -18.75 17.40 1.14
C TYR A 109 -19.75 17.98 2.14
N GLU A 110 -19.38 19.03 2.88
CA GLU A 110 -20.26 19.65 3.89
C GLU A 110 -21.44 20.42 3.28
N ASP A 111 -21.39 20.79 2.00
CA ASP A 111 -22.45 21.54 1.32
C ASP A 111 -23.63 20.63 0.93
N LYS A 112 -24.41 20.22 1.93
CA LYS A 112 -25.55 19.31 1.78
C LYS A 112 -26.63 19.86 0.84
N ASP A 113 -26.85 21.16 0.86
CA ASP A 113 -27.87 21.81 0.03
C ASP A 113 -27.47 21.74 -1.44
N PHE A 114 -26.20 21.99 -1.76
CA PHE A 114 -25.67 21.81 -3.10
C PHE A 114 -25.85 20.37 -3.60
N TRP A 115 -25.44 19.36 -2.81
CA TRP A 115 -25.52 17.96 -3.22
C TRP A 115 -26.96 17.49 -3.42
N THR A 116 -27.87 17.92 -2.54
CA THR A 116 -29.31 17.67 -2.66
C THR A 116 -29.87 18.35 -3.92
N GLY A 117 -29.51 19.62 -4.14
CA GLY A 117 -29.86 20.40 -5.33
C GLY A 117 -29.43 19.72 -6.62
N LEU A 118 -28.17 19.32 -6.70
CA LEU A 118 -27.59 18.69 -7.87
C LEU A 118 -28.19 17.32 -8.16
N THR A 119 -28.31 16.45 -7.16
CA THR A 119 -28.67 15.04 -7.39
C THR A 119 -30.18 14.77 -7.39
N LYS A 120 -30.95 15.47 -6.55
CA LYS A 120 -32.39 15.22 -6.38
C LYS A 120 -33.27 16.23 -7.12
N TYR A 121 -32.86 17.51 -7.16
CA TYR A 121 -33.71 18.57 -7.72
C TYR A 121 -33.39 18.93 -9.16
N SER A 122 -32.12 18.91 -9.58
CA SER A 122 -31.71 19.20 -10.97
C SER A 122 -32.47 18.40 -12.04
N PRO A 123 -32.86 17.12 -11.83
CA PRO A 123 -33.63 16.37 -12.83
C PRO A 123 -34.96 17.00 -13.23
N ARG A 124 -35.54 17.87 -12.39
CA ARG A 124 -36.88 18.43 -12.60
C ARG A 124 -36.93 19.66 -13.51
N TRP A 125 -35.83 20.41 -13.59
CA TRP A 125 -35.80 21.72 -14.26
C TRP A 125 -34.65 21.87 -15.25
N MET A 126 -33.54 21.17 -15.04
CA MET A 126 -32.36 21.32 -15.88
C MET A 126 -32.42 20.38 -17.09
N SER A 127 -31.94 20.86 -18.24
CA SER A 127 -31.90 20.13 -19.50
C SER A 127 -31.31 18.72 -19.37
N THR A 128 -31.90 17.76 -20.08
CA THR A 128 -31.39 16.39 -20.21
C THR A 128 -30.15 16.29 -21.08
N ASN A 129 -29.59 17.40 -21.57
CA ASN A 129 -28.30 17.43 -22.27
C ASN A 129 -27.13 17.75 -21.34
N ILE A 130 -27.40 18.12 -20.08
CA ILE A 130 -26.37 18.44 -19.09
C ILE A 130 -26.09 17.19 -18.26
N ARG A 131 -24.80 16.87 -18.10
CA ARG A 131 -24.30 15.73 -17.33
C ARG A 131 -23.25 16.18 -16.33
N PHE A 132 -23.09 15.44 -15.25
CA PHE A 132 -22.09 15.73 -14.22
C PHE A 132 -21.19 14.52 -14.01
N ILE A 133 -19.88 14.78 -13.92
CA ILE A 133 -18.90 13.83 -13.42
C ILE A 133 -18.34 14.40 -12.12
N ILE A 134 -18.56 13.70 -11.02
CA ILE A 134 -18.03 14.04 -9.71
C ILE A 134 -16.76 13.23 -9.50
N SER A 135 -15.61 13.90 -9.40
CA SER A 135 -14.34 13.27 -9.04
C SER A 135 -14.05 13.56 -7.58
N ALA A 136 -14.05 12.51 -6.75
CA ALA A 136 -13.88 12.69 -5.31
C ALA A 136 -13.08 11.55 -4.67
N THR A 137 -12.27 11.88 -3.66
CA THR A 137 -11.69 10.87 -2.76
C THR A 137 -12.68 10.52 -1.66
N HIS A 138 -12.67 9.26 -1.19
CA HIS A 138 -13.61 8.81 -0.17
C HIS A 138 -13.56 9.66 1.11
N LEU A 139 -12.35 10.06 1.54
CA LEU A 139 -12.13 10.89 2.72
C LEU A 139 -11.77 12.32 2.35
N LEU A 140 -12.31 13.25 3.13
CA LEU A 140 -11.75 14.59 3.33
C LEU A 140 -10.55 14.53 4.28
N ALA A 141 -9.61 15.48 4.14
CA ALA A 141 -8.51 15.68 5.09
C ALA A 141 -8.98 15.90 6.55
N CYS A 142 -10.28 16.17 6.77
CA CYS A 142 -10.92 16.39 8.06
C CYS A 142 -11.83 15.24 8.55
N GLY A 143 -11.93 14.11 7.84
CA GLY A 143 -12.74 12.94 8.27
C GLY A 143 -14.25 13.07 8.06
N VAL A 144 -14.69 14.03 7.23
CA VAL A 144 -16.10 14.19 6.87
C VAL A 144 -16.51 13.09 5.89
N ALA A 145 -17.64 12.42 6.18
CA ALA A 145 -18.21 11.39 5.34
C ALA A 145 -18.71 11.95 4.00
N SER A 146 -18.65 11.14 2.94
CA SER A 146 -19.23 11.50 1.65
C SER A 146 -20.74 11.79 1.77
N PRO A 147 -21.30 12.69 0.95
CA PRO A 147 -22.74 12.97 0.93
C PRO A 147 -23.60 11.70 0.79
N VAL A 148 -24.73 11.64 1.49
CA VAL A 148 -25.63 10.47 1.48
C VAL A 148 -26.18 10.23 0.07
N GLU A 149 -26.35 11.30 -0.70
CA GLU A 149 -26.73 11.31 -2.10
C GLU A 149 -25.85 10.41 -2.97
N PHE A 150 -24.57 10.23 -2.63
CA PHE A 150 -23.59 9.47 -3.42
C PHE A 150 -23.81 7.95 -3.36
N VAL A 151 -24.61 7.48 -2.40
CA VAL A 151 -24.88 6.04 -2.23
C VAL A 151 -25.52 5.45 -3.49
N LEU A 152 -26.50 6.18 -4.06
CA LEU A 152 -27.31 5.73 -5.20
C LEU A 152 -26.70 6.02 -6.57
N LEU A 153 -25.65 6.84 -6.64
CA LEU A 153 -25.01 7.19 -7.90
C LEU A 153 -24.28 6.00 -8.51
N LYS A 154 -24.34 5.89 -9.84
CA LYS A 154 -23.44 5.02 -10.59
C LYS A 154 -22.01 5.53 -10.42
N LYS A 155 -21.11 4.59 -10.16
CA LYS A 155 -19.73 4.91 -9.79
C LYS A 155 -18.71 3.98 -10.40
N LEU A 156 -17.58 4.57 -10.78
CA LEU A 156 -16.33 3.85 -11.02
C LEU A 156 -15.57 3.83 -9.70
N LYS A 157 -15.19 2.63 -9.25
CA LYS A 157 -14.56 2.37 -7.97
C LYS A 157 -13.06 2.11 -8.15
N ARG A 158 -12.37 1.83 -7.04
CA ARG A 158 -10.93 1.59 -7.02
C ARG A 158 -10.50 0.54 -8.05
N GLU A 159 -11.26 -0.53 -8.21
CA GLU A 159 -10.91 -1.68 -9.06
C GLU A 159 -10.73 -1.28 -10.52
N GLU A 160 -11.60 -0.41 -11.04
CA GLU A 160 -11.52 0.07 -12.41
C GLU A 160 -10.32 1.02 -12.64
N PHE A 161 -9.82 1.67 -11.59
CA PHE A 161 -8.65 2.56 -11.65
C PHE A 161 -7.31 1.83 -11.55
N LEU A 162 -7.27 0.56 -11.15
CA LEU A 162 -6.03 -0.22 -11.11
C LEU A 162 -5.43 -0.40 -12.50
N LEU A 163 -4.11 -0.33 -12.55
CA LEU A 163 -3.34 -0.75 -13.71
C LEU A 163 -3.25 -2.26 -13.74
N SER A 164 -3.46 -2.82 -14.93
CA SER A 164 -2.95 -4.16 -15.24
C SER A 164 -1.41 -4.18 -15.30
N ASP A 165 -0.81 -5.35 -15.16
CA ASP A 165 0.65 -5.51 -15.29
C ASP A 165 1.18 -4.99 -16.63
N SER A 166 0.41 -5.14 -17.71
CA SER A 166 0.79 -4.63 -19.04
C SER A 166 0.77 -3.10 -19.09
N GLU A 167 -0.24 -2.45 -18.50
CA GLU A 167 -0.30 -0.99 -18.37
C GLU A 167 0.82 -0.46 -17.46
N ALA A 168 1.11 -1.14 -16.35
CA ALA A 168 2.20 -0.78 -15.45
C ALA A 168 3.56 -0.87 -16.16
N ARG A 169 3.80 -1.95 -16.91
CA ARG A 169 4.99 -2.10 -17.78
C ARG A 169 5.06 -1.00 -18.82
N GLN A 170 3.95 -0.68 -19.47
CA GLN A 170 3.93 0.38 -20.47
C GLN A 170 4.31 1.74 -19.85
N LEU A 171 3.77 2.06 -18.66
CA LEU A 171 4.10 3.29 -17.93
C LEU A 171 5.60 3.37 -17.59
N LEU A 172 6.16 2.28 -17.07
CA LEU A 172 7.58 2.18 -16.74
C LEU A 172 8.48 2.32 -17.97
N ASN A 173 8.00 1.91 -19.14
CA ASN A 173 8.79 1.92 -20.38
C ASN A 173 8.68 3.21 -21.20
N PHE A 174 7.80 4.15 -20.85
CA PHE A 174 7.69 5.38 -21.63
C PHE A 174 9.02 6.16 -21.68
N PRO A 175 9.35 6.75 -22.85
CA PRO A 175 10.52 7.59 -22.93
C PRO A 175 10.25 8.88 -22.16
N ILE A 176 11.24 9.34 -21.38
CA ILE A 176 11.22 10.57 -20.57
C ILE A 176 10.29 10.49 -19.34
N THR A 177 9.04 10.03 -19.52
CA THR A 177 8.04 9.95 -18.44
C THR A 177 8.00 8.59 -17.74
N GLY A 178 8.73 7.59 -18.23
CA GLY A 178 8.91 6.29 -17.57
C GLY A 178 10.23 6.22 -16.79
N LEU A 179 10.60 5.02 -16.36
CA LEU A 179 11.87 4.77 -15.69
C LEU A 179 13.04 5.03 -16.68
N PRO A 180 14.21 5.51 -16.24
CA PRO A 180 15.41 5.59 -17.09
C PRO A 180 15.83 4.21 -17.61
N ASP A 181 16.34 4.12 -18.85
CA ASP A 181 16.69 2.84 -19.49
C ASP A 181 17.73 2.05 -18.68
N GLU A 182 18.62 2.76 -18.00
CA GLU A 182 19.63 2.19 -17.11
C GLU A 182 19.04 1.41 -15.94
N MET A 183 17.80 1.69 -15.53
CA MET A 183 17.15 1.03 -14.39
C MET A 183 16.11 -0.02 -14.82
N LYS A 184 15.88 -0.22 -16.12
CA LYS A 184 14.86 -1.15 -16.65
C LYS A 184 15.31 -2.60 -16.65
N SER A 185 15.89 -3.09 -15.56
CA SER A 185 16.09 -4.53 -15.42
C SER A 185 14.76 -5.22 -15.13
N GLU A 186 14.60 -6.48 -15.58
CA GLU A 186 13.35 -7.22 -15.33
C GLU A 186 13.06 -7.38 -13.83
N ASN A 187 14.11 -7.51 -13.00
CA ASN A 187 13.96 -7.58 -11.54
C ASN A 187 13.36 -6.28 -10.97
N VAL A 188 13.87 -5.11 -11.39
CA VAL A 188 13.36 -3.81 -10.94
C VAL A 188 11.94 -3.59 -11.43
N LEU A 189 11.64 -3.91 -12.69
CA LEU A 189 10.30 -3.75 -13.26
C LEU A 189 9.28 -4.62 -12.52
N GLN A 190 9.57 -5.91 -12.33
CA GLN A 190 8.70 -6.84 -11.60
C GLN A 190 8.47 -6.39 -10.16
N PHE A 191 9.55 -5.95 -9.50
CA PHE A 191 9.46 -5.43 -8.15
C PHE A 191 8.52 -4.22 -8.08
N LEU A 192 8.73 -3.18 -8.90
CA LEU A 192 7.89 -1.97 -8.89
C LEU A 192 6.41 -2.27 -9.20
N ILE A 193 6.14 -3.15 -10.16
CA ILE A 193 4.76 -3.56 -10.51
C ILE A 193 4.11 -4.26 -9.32
N GLY A 194 4.80 -5.23 -8.72
CA GLY A 194 4.29 -5.99 -7.58
C GLY A 194 4.10 -5.15 -6.32
N GLU A 195 5.04 -4.23 -6.05
CA GLU A 195 5.01 -3.33 -4.90
C GLU A 195 3.87 -2.33 -4.98
N CYS A 196 3.62 -1.75 -6.16
CA CYS A 196 2.56 -0.77 -6.35
C CYS A 196 1.17 -1.41 -6.44
N GLY A 197 1.06 -2.71 -6.75
CA GLY A 197 -0.21 -3.43 -6.74
C GLY A 197 -1.27 -2.82 -7.67
N GLY A 198 -0.85 -2.30 -8.83
CA GLY A 198 -1.72 -1.63 -9.79
C GLY A 198 -2.09 -0.18 -9.45
N LEU A 199 -1.64 0.36 -8.32
CA LEU A 199 -1.89 1.76 -7.95
C LEU A 199 -1.05 2.70 -8.85
N VAL A 200 -1.70 3.38 -9.79
CA VAL A 200 -1.03 4.29 -10.75
C VAL A 200 -0.27 5.42 -10.05
N GLY A 201 -0.82 6.00 -8.98
CA GLY A 201 -0.16 7.04 -8.20
C GLY A 201 1.11 6.55 -7.54
N ALA A 202 1.08 5.36 -6.92
CA ALA A 202 2.26 4.78 -6.28
C ALA A 202 3.37 4.50 -7.30
N LEU A 203 3.00 3.95 -8.47
CA LEU A 203 3.96 3.68 -9.55
C LEU A 203 4.57 4.96 -10.13
N ARG A 204 3.76 6.02 -10.28
CA ARG A 204 4.22 7.35 -10.69
C ARG A 204 5.19 7.94 -9.66
N MET A 205 4.84 7.90 -8.39
CA MET A 205 5.71 8.36 -7.30
C MET A 205 7.05 7.59 -7.28
N ALA A 206 7.02 6.27 -7.53
CA ALA A 206 8.25 5.46 -7.63
C ALA A 206 9.15 5.90 -8.79
N ILE A 207 8.57 6.13 -9.98
CA ILE A 207 9.32 6.64 -11.14
C ILE A 207 9.96 7.98 -10.80
N ASP A 208 9.18 8.93 -10.29
CA ASP A 208 9.63 10.29 -10.04
C ASP A 208 10.70 10.33 -8.92
N PHE A 209 10.54 9.52 -7.87
CA PHE A 209 11.51 9.36 -6.80
C PHE A 209 12.85 8.81 -7.30
N LEU A 210 12.83 7.71 -8.08
CA LEU A 210 14.05 7.11 -8.63
C LEU A 210 14.73 8.04 -9.63
N GLN A 211 13.97 8.68 -10.51
CA GLN A 211 14.51 9.68 -11.43
C GLN A 211 15.20 10.82 -10.68
N TYR A 212 14.58 11.32 -9.61
CA TYR A 212 15.14 12.39 -8.80
C TYR A 212 16.44 11.95 -8.10
N HIS A 213 16.41 10.79 -7.44
CA HIS A 213 17.53 10.29 -6.64
C HIS A 213 18.79 10.06 -7.50
N PHE A 214 18.62 9.43 -8.67
CA PHE A 214 19.73 9.10 -9.56
C PHE A 214 20.02 10.17 -10.62
N ARG A 215 19.34 11.33 -10.58
CA ARG A 215 19.53 12.41 -11.57
C ARG A 215 20.97 12.93 -11.63
N LYS A 216 21.68 12.89 -10.50
CA LYS A 216 23.04 13.41 -10.36
C LYS A 216 24.12 12.42 -10.78
N GLU A 217 23.76 11.16 -11.00
CA GLU A 217 24.70 10.16 -11.48
C GLU A 217 25.15 10.49 -12.90
N PRO A 218 26.43 10.24 -13.26
CA PRO A 218 26.90 10.45 -14.61
C PRO A 218 26.06 9.66 -15.62
N ARG A 219 25.62 10.33 -16.70
CA ARG A 219 24.81 9.69 -17.75
C ARG A 219 25.54 8.47 -18.33
N GLY A 220 24.81 7.37 -18.51
CA GLY A 220 25.33 6.11 -19.04
C GLY A 220 25.92 5.17 -18.00
N ILE A 221 25.99 5.56 -16.72
CA ILE A 221 26.32 4.62 -15.63
C ILE A 221 25.04 3.92 -15.19
N LYS A 222 25.04 2.60 -15.34
CA LYS A 222 23.94 1.75 -14.88
C LYS A 222 24.02 1.56 -13.35
N PRO A 223 23.04 2.03 -12.56
CA PRO A 223 23.01 1.67 -11.14
C PRO A 223 22.81 0.16 -11.00
N LYS A 224 23.40 -0.43 -9.96
CA LYS A 224 23.13 -1.84 -9.64
C LYS A 224 21.67 -2.00 -9.24
N ASP A 225 21.02 -3.06 -9.70
CA ASP A 225 19.64 -3.40 -9.34
C ASP A 225 19.44 -3.38 -7.82
N SER A 226 20.39 -3.93 -7.05
CA SER A 226 20.32 -3.94 -5.58
C SER A 226 20.23 -2.54 -4.98
N LEU A 227 20.93 -1.55 -5.55
CA LEU A 227 20.85 -0.17 -5.10
C LEU A 227 19.51 0.48 -5.44
N VAL A 228 18.95 0.18 -6.62
CA VAL A 228 17.62 0.67 -7.01
C VAL A 228 16.55 0.07 -6.09
N LEU A 229 16.60 -1.24 -5.85
CA LEU A 229 15.70 -1.93 -4.93
C LEU A 229 15.83 -1.40 -3.50
N GLN A 230 17.04 -1.18 -3.01
CA GLN A 230 17.30 -0.54 -1.71
C GLN A 230 16.59 0.80 -1.60
N MET A 231 16.69 1.65 -2.63
CA MET A 231 16.02 2.95 -2.62
C MET A 231 14.49 2.82 -2.58
N CYS A 232 13.91 1.83 -3.27
CA CYS A 232 12.48 1.54 -3.20
C CYS A 232 12.02 0.90 -1.88
N LEU A 233 12.94 0.40 -1.05
CA LEU A 233 12.65 -0.13 0.28
C LEU A 233 12.91 0.90 1.39
N SER A 234 13.58 2.00 1.05
CA SER A 234 13.96 3.03 1.99
C SER A 234 12.77 3.74 2.63
N ARG A 235 12.99 4.26 3.84
CA ARG A 235 12.03 5.13 4.51
C ARG A 235 11.74 6.40 3.72
N GLU A 236 12.74 6.98 3.05
CA GLU A 236 12.56 8.19 2.25
C GLU A 236 11.50 7.97 1.16
N PHE A 237 11.59 6.86 0.44
CA PHE A 237 10.57 6.49 -0.54
C PHE A 237 9.21 6.21 0.11
N ASN A 238 9.18 5.53 1.25
CA ASN A 238 7.93 5.22 1.94
C ASN A 238 7.16 6.48 2.35
N LEU A 239 7.85 7.56 2.75
CA LEU A 239 7.23 8.85 3.10
C LEU A 239 6.52 9.53 1.92
N GLU A 240 7.01 9.33 0.69
CA GLU A 240 6.37 9.84 -0.52
C GLU A 240 4.97 9.22 -0.77
N MET A 241 4.71 8.04 -0.19
CA MET A 241 3.44 7.34 -0.35
C MET A 241 2.27 7.99 0.38
N ALA A 242 2.51 9.00 1.21
CA ALA A 242 1.45 9.79 1.84
C ALA A 242 0.48 10.40 0.80
N ARG A 243 0.95 10.67 -0.43
CA ARG A 243 0.08 11.11 -1.53
C ARG A 243 -1.01 10.10 -1.91
N CYS A 244 -0.74 8.81 -1.77
CA CYS A 244 -1.62 7.70 -2.19
C CYS A 244 -2.49 7.19 -1.04
N PHE A 245 -1.89 7.10 0.16
CA PHE A 245 -2.55 6.54 1.34
C PHE A 245 -3.07 7.62 2.31
N GLY A 246 -2.93 8.89 1.93
CA GLY A 246 -3.44 10.07 2.65
C GLY A 246 -2.35 10.85 3.42
N THR A 247 -2.36 12.18 3.27
CA THR A 247 -1.51 13.14 4.01
C THR A 247 -2.24 13.82 5.18
N GLY A 248 -3.58 13.90 5.13
CA GLY A 248 -4.38 14.57 6.15
C GLY A 248 -4.88 13.58 7.20
N ARG A 249 -4.34 13.69 8.43
CA ARG A 249 -4.68 12.92 9.65
C ARG A 249 -4.05 11.53 9.88
N LEU A 250 -2.97 11.14 9.19
CA LEU A 250 -2.13 10.00 9.62
C LEU A 250 -0.99 10.39 10.59
N ASP A 251 -1.27 11.35 11.47
CA ASP A 251 -0.36 11.69 12.59
C ASP A 251 -1.07 12.42 13.76
N PRO A 252 -2.41 12.29 13.92
CA PRO A 252 -2.90 12.05 15.29
C PRO A 252 -4.13 11.12 15.46
N ASN A 253 -4.61 10.38 14.43
CA ASN A 253 -5.92 9.70 14.53
C ASN A 253 -5.94 8.17 14.66
N MET A 254 -4.84 7.44 14.50
CA MET A 254 -4.91 6.01 14.79
C MET A 254 -5.06 5.84 16.30
N ASP A 255 -6.28 5.52 16.72
CA ASP A 255 -6.53 5.21 18.11
C ASP A 255 -6.03 3.80 18.46
N ALA A 256 -6.15 3.41 19.73
CA ALA A 256 -5.71 2.09 20.17
C ALA A 256 -6.46 0.94 19.46
N ASN A 257 -7.71 1.16 19.04
CA ASN A 257 -8.50 0.17 18.32
C ASN A 257 -8.02 0.02 16.87
N ASP A 258 -7.70 1.13 16.20
CA ASP A 258 -7.11 1.12 14.87
C ASP A 258 -5.76 0.39 14.87
N ILE A 259 -4.89 0.71 15.85
CA ILE A 259 -3.59 0.04 15.99
C ILE A 259 -3.77 -1.45 16.22
N LYS A 260 -4.71 -1.83 17.10
CA LYS A 260 -5.02 -3.24 17.40
C LYS A 260 -5.55 -3.96 16.16
N PHE A 261 -6.45 -3.34 15.40
CA PHE A 261 -7.03 -3.91 14.20
C PHE A 261 -5.98 -4.08 13.09
N VAL A 262 -5.16 -3.05 12.83
CA VAL A 262 -4.06 -3.15 11.86
C VAL A 262 -3.08 -4.25 12.27
N LYS A 263 -2.68 -4.32 13.56
CA LYS A 263 -1.83 -5.40 14.07
C LYS A 263 -2.43 -6.78 13.80
N ARG A 264 -3.75 -6.95 13.92
CA ARG A 264 -4.45 -8.18 13.55
C ARG A 264 -4.37 -8.46 12.04
N CYS A 265 -4.52 -7.45 11.18
CA CYS A 265 -4.34 -7.60 9.73
C CYS A 265 -2.92 -8.06 9.35
N PHE A 266 -1.88 -7.67 10.11
CA PHE A 266 -0.52 -8.18 9.91
C PHE A 266 -0.38 -9.68 10.26
N VAL A 267 -1.19 -10.19 11.20
CA VAL A 267 -1.12 -11.59 11.68
C VAL A 267 -1.98 -12.52 10.84
N GLU A 268 -3.23 -12.13 10.60
CA GLU A 268 -4.24 -13.02 10.02
C GLU A 268 -4.22 -13.03 8.50
N GLU A 269 -3.51 -12.10 7.85
CA GLU A 269 -3.32 -11.89 6.40
C GLU A 269 -4.61 -11.71 5.56
N PHE A 270 -5.61 -12.56 5.82
CA PHE A 270 -6.95 -12.59 5.26
C PHE A 270 -7.97 -12.67 6.41
N ILE A 271 -8.68 -11.57 6.65
CA ILE A 271 -9.76 -11.51 7.65
C ILE A 271 -11.10 -11.53 6.90
N LEU A 272 -12.01 -12.45 7.22
CA LEU A 272 -13.37 -12.41 6.67
C LEU A 272 -14.10 -11.16 7.16
N ALA A 273 -14.59 -10.31 6.25
CA ALA A 273 -15.22 -9.04 6.62
C ALA A 273 -16.50 -9.23 7.46
N GLY A 274 -17.20 -10.36 7.30
CA GLY A 274 -18.36 -10.72 8.12
C GLY A 274 -18.03 -11.01 9.60
N ASN A 275 -16.76 -11.21 9.94
CA ASN A 275 -16.31 -11.52 11.30
C ASN A 275 -15.83 -10.28 12.08
N LEU A 276 -15.96 -9.08 11.51
CA LEU A 276 -15.52 -7.85 12.17
C LEU A 276 -16.48 -7.43 13.29
N ALA A 277 -15.94 -7.12 14.46
CA ALA A 277 -16.66 -6.42 15.51
C ALA A 277 -17.02 -4.97 15.07
N ASN A 278 -18.03 -4.35 15.69
CA ASN A 278 -18.49 -3.01 15.30
C ASN A 278 -17.39 -1.93 15.32
N GLU A 279 -16.43 -2.02 16.24
CA GLU A 279 -15.29 -1.10 16.31
C GLU A 279 -14.30 -1.37 15.15
N GLU A 280 -14.01 -2.63 14.86
CA GLU A 280 -13.16 -3.04 13.74
C GLU A 280 -13.78 -2.67 12.39
N GLN A 281 -15.12 -2.66 12.26
CA GLN A 281 -15.81 -2.21 11.05
C GLN A 281 -15.52 -0.75 10.74
N LYS A 282 -15.46 0.11 11.77
CA LYS A 282 -15.10 1.53 11.60
C LYS A 282 -13.64 1.65 11.18
N SER A 283 -12.73 0.92 11.84
CA SER A 283 -11.31 0.89 11.49
C SER A 283 -11.10 0.44 10.04
N HIS A 284 -11.76 -0.65 9.65
CA HIS A 284 -11.74 -1.17 8.29
C HIS A 284 -12.24 -0.14 7.29
N GLN A 285 -13.41 0.47 7.54
CA GLN A 285 -14.02 1.42 6.62
C GLN A 285 -13.08 2.60 6.32
N TRP A 286 -12.48 3.23 7.34
CA TRP A 286 -11.60 4.37 7.08
C TRP A 286 -10.28 3.93 6.42
N LEU A 287 -9.72 2.77 6.78
CA LEU A 287 -8.51 2.22 6.16
C LEU A 287 -8.74 1.86 4.68
N GLU A 288 -9.92 1.36 4.34
CA GLU A 288 -10.34 1.11 2.95
C GLU A 288 -10.50 2.41 2.17
N MET A 289 -11.14 3.42 2.78
CA MET A 289 -11.29 4.74 2.18
C MET A 289 -9.94 5.47 1.98
N ALA A 290 -8.97 5.21 2.85
CA ALA A 290 -7.59 5.69 2.72
C ALA A 290 -6.79 4.92 1.65
N GLY A 291 -7.32 3.81 1.12
CA GLY A 291 -6.64 2.96 0.16
C GLY A 291 -5.56 2.07 0.76
N ILE A 292 -5.57 1.86 2.09
CA ILE A 292 -4.61 0.98 2.80
C ILE A 292 -5.08 -0.47 2.78
N LEU A 293 -6.35 -0.70 3.10
CA LEU A 293 -6.99 -2.01 3.06
C LEU A 293 -7.94 -2.10 1.86
N VAL A 294 -8.29 -3.32 1.47
CA VAL A 294 -9.32 -3.63 0.49
C VAL A 294 -10.11 -4.86 0.92
N THR A 295 -11.36 -4.91 0.53
CA THR A 295 -12.18 -6.13 0.60
C THR A 295 -12.12 -6.85 -0.76
N SER A 296 -11.64 -8.10 -0.77
CA SER A 296 -11.61 -8.94 -1.96
C SER A 296 -13.02 -9.36 -2.40
N PRO A 297 -13.20 -9.86 -3.64
CA PRO A 297 -14.48 -10.41 -4.08
C PRO A 297 -15.00 -11.56 -3.21
N ASP A 298 -14.07 -12.31 -2.60
CA ASP A 298 -14.35 -13.41 -1.66
C ASP A 298 -14.58 -12.92 -0.22
N ASN A 299 -14.77 -11.61 -0.04
CA ASN A 299 -15.06 -10.96 1.24
C ASN A 299 -13.92 -11.05 2.28
N PHE A 300 -12.68 -11.17 1.81
CA PHE A 300 -11.49 -11.10 2.66
C PHE A 300 -10.89 -9.70 2.68
N ILE A 301 -10.52 -9.23 3.86
CA ILE A 301 -9.82 -7.98 4.08
C ILE A 301 -8.33 -8.25 4.02
N CYS A 302 -7.63 -7.51 3.17
CA CYS A 302 -6.18 -7.56 3.03
C CYS A 302 -5.60 -6.17 2.70
N PHE A 303 -4.27 -6.04 2.76
CA PHE A 303 -3.61 -4.81 2.33
C PHE A 303 -3.74 -4.59 0.82
N SER A 304 -3.98 -3.33 0.43
CA SER A 304 -4.21 -2.94 -0.96
C SER A 304 -2.97 -3.12 -1.85
N SER A 305 -1.79 -3.09 -1.24
CA SER A 305 -0.48 -3.29 -1.86
C SER A 305 0.58 -3.55 -0.79
N PRO A 306 1.73 -4.17 -1.13
CA PRO A 306 2.91 -4.21 -0.27
C PRO A 306 3.33 -2.82 0.26
N LEU A 307 3.27 -1.79 -0.60
CA LEU A 307 3.57 -0.42 -0.18
C LEU A 307 2.59 0.12 0.87
N ALA A 308 1.30 -0.19 0.76
CA ALA A 308 0.33 0.19 1.79
C ALA A 308 0.66 -0.45 3.15
N LYS A 309 1.06 -1.73 3.14
CA LYS A 309 1.48 -2.46 4.34
C LYS A 309 2.72 -1.83 4.97
N ARG A 310 3.74 -1.49 4.18
CA ARG A 310 4.96 -0.81 4.66
C ARG A 310 4.69 0.61 5.15
N TYR A 311 3.81 1.35 4.47
CA TYR A 311 3.45 2.70 4.84
C TYR A 311 2.76 2.76 6.20
N ILE A 312 1.77 1.90 6.44
CA ILE A 312 1.06 1.87 7.73
C ILE A 312 1.92 1.25 8.85
N PHE A 313 2.89 0.40 8.52
CA PHE A 313 3.81 -0.20 9.48
C PHE A 313 4.56 0.86 10.31
N GLU A 314 5.10 1.88 9.65
CA GLU A 314 5.81 2.98 10.35
C GLU A 314 4.90 3.77 11.30
N LYS A 315 3.59 3.74 11.08
CA LYS A 315 2.60 4.47 11.89
C LYS A 315 2.16 3.72 13.14
N ILE A 316 2.15 2.38 13.12
CA ILE A 316 1.75 1.57 14.27
C ILE A 316 2.89 1.28 15.25
N PHE A 317 4.13 1.58 14.88
CA PHE A 317 5.32 1.46 15.73
C PHE A 317 6.15 2.77 15.75
N PRO A 318 5.63 3.86 16.32
CA PRO A 318 6.32 5.15 16.35
C PRO A 318 7.49 5.18 17.36
N GLU A 319 7.39 4.41 18.44
CA GLU A 319 8.39 4.35 19.51
C GLU A 319 9.52 3.37 19.15
N ARG A 320 10.49 3.88 18.40
CA ARG A 320 11.66 3.12 17.95
C ARG A 320 12.93 3.59 18.64
N ASN A 321 13.91 2.70 18.76
CA ASN A 321 15.19 3.03 19.41
C ASN A 321 15.92 4.18 18.67
N HIS A 322 16.79 4.91 19.38
CA HIS A 322 17.61 5.95 18.75
C HIS A 322 18.78 5.36 17.94
N GLU A 323 19.26 4.20 18.35
CA GLU A 323 20.40 3.52 17.73
C GLU A 323 20.01 2.15 17.17
N ASN A 324 20.70 1.76 16.11
CA ASN A 324 20.63 0.41 15.61
C ASN A 324 21.49 -0.54 16.47
N PRO A 325 21.14 -1.84 16.51
CA PRO A 325 21.99 -2.87 17.10
C PRO A 325 23.35 -2.94 16.38
N THR A 326 24.40 -3.31 17.11
CA THR A 326 25.77 -3.43 16.57
C THR A 326 25.95 -4.71 15.75
N SER A 327 25.15 -5.74 15.98
CA SER A 327 25.18 -7.00 15.25
C SER A 327 23.78 -7.63 15.13
N LEU A 328 23.63 -8.54 14.17
CA LEU A 328 22.40 -9.29 13.99
C LEU A 328 22.12 -10.19 15.21
N ASP A 329 23.15 -10.73 15.86
CA ASP A 329 22.97 -11.56 17.06
C ASP A 329 22.44 -10.75 18.24
N GLU A 330 22.97 -9.54 18.46
CA GLU A 330 22.46 -8.60 19.48
C GLU A 330 20.99 -8.24 19.22
N LEU A 331 20.63 -8.00 17.95
CA LEU A 331 19.25 -7.72 17.57
C LEU A 331 18.34 -8.89 17.93
N ILE A 332 18.68 -10.10 17.51
CA ILE A 332 17.86 -11.28 17.77
C ILE A 332 17.71 -11.52 19.27
N GLU A 333 18.78 -11.34 20.05
CA GLU A 333 18.73 -11.45 21.52
C GLU A 333 17.74 -10.45 22.13
N LYS A 334 17.82 -9.17 21.74
CA LYS A 334 16.89 -8.12 22.21
C LYS A 334 15.45 -8.40 21.77
N VAL A 335 15.24 -8.80 20.51
CA VAL A 335 13.91 -9.12 19.97
C VAL A 335 13.27 -10.26 20.76
N ILE A 336 14.01 -11.35 21.02
CA ILE A 336 13.50 -12.46 21.84
C ILE A 336 13.15 -11.96 23.24
N GLY A 337 14.02 -11.19 23.90
CA GLY A 337 13.75 -10.66 25.24
C GLY A 337 12.52 -9.72 25.31
N SER A 338 12.19 -9.05 24.22
CA SER A 338 11.01 -8.17 24.14
C SER A 338 9.69 -8.90 23.85
N MET A 339 9.73 -10.19 23.51
CA MET A 339 8.52 -10.95 23.22
C MET A 339 7.66 -11.11 24.47
N SER A 340 6.34 -10.94 24.33
CA SER A 340 5.42 -11.16 25.44
C SER A 340 5.21 -12.64 25.72
N ALA A 341 5.68 -13.10 26.88
CA ALA A 341 5.44 -14.45 27.38
C ALA A 341 3.92 -14.72 27.51
N HIS A 342 3.17 -13.71 27.94
CA HIS A 342 1.72 -13.79 28.08
C HIS A 342 1.02 -14.03 26.74
N THR A 343 1.39 -13.27 25.69
CA THR A 343 0.81 -13.46 24.35
C THR A 343 1.12 -14.84 23.78
N LEU A 344 2.34 -15.35 23.95
CA LEU A 344 2.71 -16.70 23.52
C LEU A 344 1.86 -17.76 24.24
N SER A 345 1.69 -17.60 25.55
CA SER A 345 0.90 -18.50 26.39
C SER A 345 -0.58 -18.51 25.96
N GLN A 346 -1.19 -17.35 25.76
CA GLN A 346 -2.60 -17.21 25.37
C GLN A 346 -2.87 -17.69 23.94
N SER A 347 -1.88 -17.60 23.05
CA SER A 347 -2.01 -18.06 21.66
C SER A 347 -1.81 -19.56 21.48
N THR A 348 -1.49 -20.26 22.56
CA THR A 348 -1.19 -21.69 22.56
C THR A 348 -2.42 -22.50 22.94
N VAL A 349 -2.87 -23.40 22.05
CA VAL A 349 -3.86 -24.42 22.41
C VAL A 349 -3.18 -25.48 23.27
N GLN A 350 -3.84 -25.96 24.33
CA GLN A 350 -3.30 -26.94 25.26
C GLN A 350 -2.62 -28.12 24.53
N GLY A 351 -1.35 -28.38 24.85
CA GLY A 351 -0.54 -29.45 24.25
C GLY A 351 0.06 -29.15 22.86
N LYS A 352 -0.13 -27.94 22.32
CA LYS A 352 0.47 -27.48 21.06
C LYS A 352 1.52 -26.39 21.32
N PHE A 353 2.24 -26.00 20.28
CA PHE A 353 3.18 -24.87 20.26
C PHE A 353 2.54 -23.68 19.51
N PRO A 354 2.89 -22.41 19.79
CA PRO A 354 2.38 -21.28 19.04
C PRO A 354 2.64 -21.43 17.54
N LYS A 355 1.72 -20.89 16.74
CA LYS A 355 1.88 -20.83 15.29
C LYS A 355 2.98 -19.83 14.93
N GLU A 356 3.61 -20.05 13.78
CA GLU A 356 4.64 -19.17 13.23
C GLU A 356 4.19 -17.70 13.13
N ALA A 357 2.93 -17.45 12.72
CA ALA A 357 2.34 -16.11 12.66
C ALA A 357 2.37 -15.34 13.99
N VAL A 358 2.27 -16.04 15.13
CA VAL A 358 2.37 -15.41 16.46
C VAL A 358 3.80 -14.94 16.71
N PHE A 359 4.78 -15.77 16.35
CA PHE A 359 6.19 -15.41 16.47
C PHE A 359 6.57 -14.30 15.50
N GLN A 360 6.13 -14.35 14.24
CA GLN A 360 6.31 -13.27 13.27
C GLN A 360 5.78 -11.94 13.83
N HIS A 361 4.61 -11.94 14.46
CA HIS A 361 4.05 -10.73 15.09
C HIS A 361 4.93 -10.15 16.20
N LEU A 362 5.37 -11.01 17.14
CA LEU A 362 6.22 -10.57 18.26
C LEU A 362 7.62 -10.18 17.78
N PHE A 363 8.16 -10.88 16.78
CA PHE A 363 9.40 -10.51 16.11
C PHE A 363 9.27 -9.13 15.49
N MET A 364 8.21 -8.89 14.72
CA MET A 364 7.95 -7.63 14.06
C MET A 364 7.91 -6.46 15.06
N ALA A 365 7.24 -6.63 16.20
CA ALA A 365 7.19 -5.63 17.27
C ALA A 365 8.57 -5.39 17.90
N GLY A 366 9.32 -6.45 18.22
CA GLY A 366 10.67 -6.34 18.77
C GLY A 366 11.66 -5.72 17.80
N LEU A 367 11.57 -6.03 16.50
CA LEU A 367 12.40 -5.44 15.46
C LEU A 367 12.17 -3.93 15.41
N ALA A 368 10.91 -3.48 15.41
CA ALA A 368 10.58 -2.07 15.42
C ALA A 368 11.12 -1.37 16.68
N LEU A 369 10.94 -1.98 17.85
CA LEU A 369 11.42 -1.46 19.13
C LEU A 369 12.94 -1.28 19.17
N HIS A 370 13.69 -2.20 18.57
CA HIS A 370 15.16 -2.26 18.73
C HIS A 370 15.97 -1.73 17.54
N THR A 371 15.32 -1.10 16.56
CA THR A 371 16.00 -0.50 15.40
C THR A 371 15.59 0.96 15.23
N LYS A 372 16.45 1.78 14.62
CA LYS A 372 16.19 3.21 14.46
C LYS A 372 15.02 3.50 13.51
N PRO A 373 14.31 4.64 13.65
CA PRO A 373 13.25 5.03 12.72
C PRO A 373 13.65 5.01 11.24
N THR A 374 14.90 5.32 10.92
CA THR A 374 15.42 5.32 9.54
C THR A 374 15.74 3.92 8.99
N CYS A 375 15.67 2.87 9.81
CA CYS A 375 15.76 1.49 9.35
C CYS A 375 14.37 1.04 8.87
N ALA A 376 14.20 0.87 7.55
CA ALA A 376 12.95 0.30 7.03
C ALA A 376 12.88 -1.20 7.40
N ILE A 377 11.70 -1.68 7.79
CA ILE A 377 11.44 -3.10 8.04
C ILE A 377 10.41 -3.53 7.01
N CYS A 378 10.75 -4.51 6.18
CA CYS A 378 9.95 -4.94 5.04
C CYS A 378 9.46 -6.38 5.27
N PRO A 379 8.38 -6.59 6.04
CA PRO A 379 7.83 -7.92 6.32
C PRO A 379 7.07 -8.56 5.14
N GLU A 380 6.91 -7.87 4.01
CA GLU A 380 6.12 -8.29 2.84
C GLU A 380 6.94 -8.74 1.64
N LEU A 381 8.26 -8.64 1.75
CA LEU A 381 9.22 -8.79 0.67
C LEU A 381 9.25 -10.20 0.04
N SER A 382 8.73 -11.17 0.78
CA SER A 382 8.68 -12.60 0.49
C SER A 382 7.94 -13.03 -0.77
N LYS A 383 6.89 -12.29 -1.16
CA LYS A 383 5.95 -12.68 -2.23
C LYS A 383 6.40 -12.27 -3.63
N ARG A 384 7.55 -11.61 -3.76
CA ARG A 384 7.85 -10.81 -4.96
C ARG A 384 9.17 -11.12 -5.63
N PHE A 385 10.05 -11.90 -5.00
CA PHE A 385 11.18 -12.48 -5.72
C PHE A 385 10.71 -13.73 -6.46
N PRO A 386 10.83 -13.77 -7.80
CA PRO A 386 10.47 -14.96 -8.55
C PRO A 386 11.32 -16.13 -8.05
N GLY A 387 10.67 -17.25 -7.70
CA GLY A 387 11.37 -18.53 -7.65
C GLY A 387 12.04 -18.73 -9.01
N GLY A 388 13.33 -19.06 -9.03
CA GLY A 388 14.07 -19.29 -10.26
C GLY A 388 13.25 -20.16 -11.21
N SER A 389 13.06 -19.67 -12.44
CA SER A 389 12.48 -20.34 -13.61
C SER A 389 11.71 -21.65 -13.31
N ASN A 390 10.38 -21.57 -13.15
CA ASN A 390 9.38 -22.61 -13.51
C ASN A 390 7.98 -22.45 -12.86
N ALA A 391 7.60 -21.29 -12.32
CA ALA A 391 6.24 -21.11 -11.78
C ALA A 391 5.27 -20.60 -12.87
N SER A 392 4.73 -21.51 -13.68
CA SER A 392 3.57 -21.26 -14.53
C SER A 392 2.28 -21.51 -13.76
N GLY A 393 1.58 -20.44 -13.40
CA GLY A 393 0.18 -20.46 -12.98
C GLY A 393 -0.09 -20.88 -11.54
N GLY A 394 -0.75 -20.00 -10.79
CA GLY A 394 -1.62 -20.34 -9.64
C GLY A 394 -0.98 -20.87 -8.35
N ASP A 395 0.22 -21.44 -8.39
CA ASP A 395 0.82 -22.05 -7.21
C ASP A 395 1.50 -21.00 -6.32
N SER A 396 1.21 -21.08 -5.03
CA SER A 396 1.83 -20.30 -3.97
C SER A 396 3.34 -20.28 -4.14
N ILE A 397 3.93 -19.09 -4.12
CA ILE A 397 5.38 -18.93 -4.16
C ILE A 397 5.94 -19.57 -2.88
N ASP A 398 6.57 -20.73 -3.01
CA ASP A 398 7.20 -21.42 -1.88
C ASP A 398 8.37 -20.57 -1.33
N GLY A 399 8.33 -20.37 -0.02
CA GLY A 399 9.42 -19.82 0.78
C GLY A 399 9.46 -18.31 0.92
N GLU A 400 9.30 -17.80 2.13
CA GLU A 400 9.16 -16.38 2.43
C GLU A 400 10.32 -15.86 3.29
N ILE A 401 10.89 -14.69 2.97
CA ILE A 401 11.74 -13.96 3.91
C ILE A 401 10.81 -13.23 4.86
N ASP A 402 10.86 -13.60 6.13
CA ASP A 402 9.96 -13.01 7.12
C ASP A 402 10.24 -11.53 7.34
N PHE A 403 11.52 -11.13 7.37
CA PHE A 403 11.90 -9.73 7.53
C PHE A 403 13.17 -9.37 6.77
N TYR A 404 13.13 -8.22 6.09
CA TYR A 404 14.33 -7.53 5.60
C TYR A 404 14.45 -6.16 6.27
N LEU A 405 15.64 -5.87 6.81
CA LEU A 405 15.97 -4.64 7.50
C LEU A 405 16.86 -3.80 6.59
N ASP A 406 16.30 -2.73 6.02
CA ASP A 406 16.98 -1.91 5.04
C ASP A 406 17.88 -0.81 5.66
N GLY A 407 18.46 0.04 4.82
CA GLY A 407 19.34 1.14 5.23
C GLY A 407 20.76 0.65 5.49
N ASP A 408 21.34 1.03 6.63
CA ASP A 408 22.71 0.67 6.96
C ASP A 408 22.89 -0.82 7.31
N LEU A 409 21.81 -1.48 7.73
CA LEU A 409 21.87 -2.87 8.19
C LEU A 409 21.89 -3.85 7.03
N ARG A 410 20.90 -3.78 6.12
CA ARG A 410 20.70 -4.74 5.02
C ARG A 410 20.74 -6.18 5.52
N TRP A 411 19.96 -6.48 6.57
CA TRP A 411 19.91 -7.80 7.19
C TRP A 411 18.67 -8.58 6.78
N GLY A 412 18.84 -9.87 6.50
CA GLY A 412 17.73 -10.80 6.26
C GLY A 412 17.45 -11.68 7.48
N ILE A 413 16.17 -11.86 7.81
CA ILE A 413 15.74 -12.73 8.90
C ILE A 413 14.64 -13.65 8.38
N GLU A 414 14.84 -14.95 8.53
CA GLU A 414 13.78 -15.96 8.37
C GLU A 414 13.47 -16.62 9.72
N LEU A 415 12.20 -16.86 9.98
CA LEU A 415 11.68 -17.62 11.10
C LEU A 415 11.28 -18.99 10.61
N LEU A 416 11.44 -19.98 11.47
CA LEU A 416 10.86 -21.30 11.23
C LEU A 416 10.47 -21.93 12.55
N VAL A 417 9.46 -22.79 12.50
CA VAL A 417 9.00 -23.55 13.67
C VAL A 417 9.37 -25.03 13.53
N CYS A 418 10.02 -25.57 14.56
CA CYS A 418 10.38 -26.99 14.68
C CYS A 418 11.38 -27.52 13.63
N GLY A 419 12.27 -26.68 13.09
CA GLY A 419 13.39 -27.14 12.27
C GLY A 419 13.09 -27.64 10.86
N ARG A 420 11.82 -27.63 10.41
CA ARG A 420 11.45 -28.14 9.09
C ARG A 420 11.99 -27.19 8.00
N GLY A 421 12.59 -27.76 6.95
CA GLY A 421 13.06 -26.97 5.80
C GLY A 421 14.34 -26.14 6.02
N ILE A 422 15.07 -26.28 7.14
CA ILE A 422 16.23 -25.42 7.45
C ILE A 422 17.28 -25.30 6.32
N GLY A 423 17.50 -26.36 5.54
CA GLY A 423 18.44 -26.33 4.41
C GLY A 423 17.99 -25.39 3.29
N GLU A 424 16.70 -25.41 2.98
CA GLU A 424 16.08 -24.60 1.95
C GLU A 424 16.07 -23.11 2.34
N HIS A 425 15.67 -22.81 3.56
CA HIS A 425 15.69 -21.46 4.12
C HIS A 425 17.09 -20.83 4.03
N LEU A 426 18.13 -21.60 4.37
CA LEU A 426 19.52 -21.14 4.24
C LEU A 426 19.94 -20.91 2.77
N SER A 427 19.54 -21.79 1.85
CA SER A 427 19.97 -21.70 0.44
C SER A 427 19.30 -20.54 -0.32
N ARG A 428 18.19 -19.99 0.19
CA ARG A 428 17.56 -18.79 -0.38
C ARG A 428 18.47 -17.55 -0.32
N PHE A 429 19.42 -17.52 0.61
CA PHE A 429 20.41 -16.44 0.77
C PHE A 429 21.74 -16.69 0.04
N ASP A 430 21.90 -17.83 -0.65
CA ASP A 430 23.11 -18.11 -1.41
C ASP A 430 23.28 -17.13 -2.59
N ALA A 431 24.45 -17.11 -3.22
CA ALA A 431 24.78 -16.18 -4.31
C ALA A 431 23.81 -16.26 -5.51
N ASN A 432 23.19 -17.43 -5.75
CA ASN A 432 22.16 -17.64 -6.76
C ASN A 432 20.79 -17.95 -6.13
N GLY A 433 20.66 -17.70 -4.83
CA GLY A 433 19.44 -17.89 -4.07
C GLY A 433 18.40 -16.82 -4.40
N LYS A 434 17.17 -17.08 -3.95
CA LYS A 434 15.99 -16.23 -4.15
C LYS A 434 16.22 -14.77 -3.73
N TYR A 435 17.02 -14.53 -2.69
CA TYR A 435 17.27 -13.19 -2.13
C TYR A 435 18.61 -12.57 -2.55
N SER A 436 19.30 -13.17 -3.53
CA SER A 436 20.61 -12.68 -4.01
C SER A 436 20.58 -11.21 -4.47
N SER A 437 19.46 -10.75 -5.04
CA SER A 437 19.29 -9.37 -5.52
C SER A 437 19.17 -8.32 -4.41
N LEU A 438 18.93 -8.73 -3.16
CA LEU A 438 18.91 -7.84 -2.00
C LEU A 438 20.30 -7.42 -1.52
N ASP A 439 21.35 -8.14 -1.93
CA ASP A 439 22.73 -7.86 -1.51
C ASP A 439 22.84 -7.68 0.02
N VAL A 440 22.28 -8.65 0.76
CA VAL A 440 22.24 -8.62 2.24
C VAL A 440 23.66 -8.62 2.80
N LYS A 441 23.92 -7.79 3.81
CA LYS A 441 25.20 -7.75 4.52
C LYS A 441 25.35 -8.92 5.49
N ASP A 442 24.25 -9.33 6.11
CA ASP A 442 24.17 -10.48 7.01
C ASP A 442 22.77 -11.07 6.97
N TYR A 443 22.62 -12.32 7.38
CA TYR A 443 21.32 -12.96 7.51
C TYR A 443 21.31 -14.01 8.62
N VAL A 444 20.12 -14.38 9.07
CA VAL A 444 19.95 -15.46 10.02
C VAL A 444 18.61 -16.16 9.85
N VAL A 445 18.62 -17.46 10.09
CA VAL A 445 17.42 -18.28 10.21
C VAL A 445 17.21 -18.62 11.69
N VAL A 446 16.08 -18.17 12.25
CA VAL A 446 15.70 -18.36 13.66
C VAL A 446 14.75 -19.55 13.76
N ASP A 447 15.25 -20.65 14.33
CA ASP A 447 14.50 -21.88 14.57
C ASP A 447 13.88 -21.88 15.96
N LEU A 448 12.57 -21.69 16.02
CA LEU A 448 11.76 -21.66 17.24
C LEU A 448 11.27 -23.07 17.56
N ARG A 449 11.58 -23.54 18.77
CA ARG A 449 11.31 -24.92 19.18
C ARG A 449 10.68 -25.00 20.55
N GLN A 450 9.79 -25.99 20.70
CA GLN A 450 9.33 -26.45 21.99
C GLN A 450 10.24 -27.57 22.51
N HIS A 451 10.61 -27.47 23.78
CA HIS A 451 11.37 -28.46 24.52
C HIS A 451 10.42 -29.36 25.32
N LYS A 452 10.51 -30.67 25.10
CA LYS A 452 9.79 -31.70 25.90
C LYS A 452 10.73 -32.66 26.66
N THR A 453 11.98 -32.82 26.20
CA THR A 453 13.01 -33.70 26.81
C THR A 453 14.44 -33.22 26.50
N VAL A 454 15.44 -33.54 27.35
CA VAL A 454 16.86 -33.11 27.21
C VAL A 454 17.50 -33.54 25.88
N ALA A 455 17.05 -34.63 25.25
CA ALA A 455 17.54 -35.08 23.94
C ALA A 455 17.17 -34.11 22.79
N SER A 456 16.25 -33.17 23.01
CA SER A 456 15.78 -32.21 22.00
C SER A 456 16.75 -31.05 21.71
N TYR A 457 17.83 -30.91 22.49
CA TYR A 457 18.91 -29.95 22.22
C TYR A 457 19.93 -30.44 21.18
N ASN A 458 19.87 -31.71 20.76
CA ASN A 458 20.82 -32.26 19.79
C ASN A 458 20.46 -31.83 18.37
N ILE A 459 20.84 -30.61 18.02
CA ILE A 459 20.61 -29.98 16.72
C ILE A 459 21.92 -29.74 15.97
N SER A 460 21.88 -29.93 14.65
CA SER A 460 23.00 -29.55 13.79
C SER A 460 23.21 -28.03 13.86
N LYS A 461 24.36 -27.62 14.41
CA LYS A 461 24.81 -26.23 14.45
C LYS A 461 25.13 -25.76 13.04
N LYS A 462 24.74 -24.54 12.70
CA LYS A 462 25.01 -23.92 11.40
C LYS A 462 25.40 -22.44 11.59
N PRO A 463 26.31 -21.88 10.77
CA PRO A 463 26.81 -20.51 10.96
C PRO A 463 25.76 -19.40 10.91
N LYS A 464 24.62 -19.66 10.26
CA LYS A 464 23.53 -18.68 10.02
C LYS A 464 22.21 -19.13 10.64
N ARG A 465 22.28 -19.96 11.69
CA ARG A 465 21.11 -20.47 12.42
C ARG A 465 21.18 -20.08 13.89
N ILE A 466 20.13 -19.47 14.40
CA ILE A 466 19.91 -19.31 15.84
C ILE A 466 18.77 -20.24 16.21
N THR A 467 18.91 -21.04 17.26
CA THR A 467 17.81 -21.90 17.74
C THR A 467 17.36 -21.43 19.10
N VAL A 468 16.05 -21.21 19.23
CA VAL A 468 15.39 -20.71 20.43
C VAL A 468 14.51 -21.82 20.99
N PHE A 469 14.79 -22.23 22.22
CA PHE A 469 14.09 -23.31 22.90
C PHE A 469 13.22 -22.73 24.02
N PHE A 470 11.92 -23.05 23.98
CA PHE A 470 10.96 -22.76 25.04
C PHE A 470 10.59 -24.06 25.76
N ASP A 471 10.44 -24.02 27.07
CA ASP A 471 9.99 -25.18 27.84
C ASP A 471 8.49 -25.44 27.62
N ASP A 472 8.05 -26.70 27.78
CA ASP A 472 6.66 -27.07 27.52
C ASP A 472 5.71 -26.34 28.47
N GLY A 473 4.89 -25.44 27.93
CA GLY A 473 3.94 -24.63 28.70
C GLY A 473 4.56 -23.42 29.41
N ASP A 474 5.86 -23.16 29.25
CA ASP A 474 6.55 -22.00 29.83
C ASP A 474 7.26 -21.17 28.75
N PHE A 475 6.77 -19.95 28.57
CA PHE A 475 7.31 -18.97 27.63
C PHE A 475 7.98 -17.79 28.34
N THR A 476 8.22 -17.86 29.65
CA THR A 476 8.88 -16.77 30.40
C THR A 476 10.39 -16.74 30.19
N VAL A 477 10.97 -17.87 29.79
CA VAL A 477 12.40 -18.03 29.55
C VAL A 477 12.62 -18.78 28.24
N ALA A 478 13.58 -18.31 27.45
CA ALA A 478 14.09 -19.02 26.28
C ALA A 478 15.56 -19.37 26.48
N LYS A 479 15.94 -20.58 26.09
CA LYS A 479 17.35 -20.96 25.94
C LYS A 479 17.72 -20.86 24.47
N CYS A 480 18.75 -20.10 24.16
CA CYS A 480 19.11 -19.75 22.79
C CYS A 480 20.51 -20.26 22.46
N LEU A 481 20.63 -21.03 21.37
CA LEU A 481 21.89 -21.45 20.80
C LEU A 481 22.20 -20.58 19.59
N PHE A 482 23.22 -19.74 19.68
CA PHE A 482 23.61 -18.84 18.60
C PHE A 482 24.64 -19.50 17.69
N LYS A 483 24.27 -19.75 16.44
CA LYS A 483 25.17 -20.17 15.36
C LYS A 483 25.98 -21.44 15.71
N LEU A 484 27.30 -21.28 15.90
CA LEU A 484 28.23 -22.36 16.22
C LEU A 484 28.64 -22.38 17.70
N GLU A 485 28.07 -21.51 18.54
CA GLU A 485 28.40 -21.43 19.96
C GLU A 485 28.15 -22.76 20.67
N ASN A 486 28.93 -23.02 21.72
CA ASN A 486 28.80 -24.23 22.53
C ASN A 486 27.84 -24.04 23.69
N ASP A 487 27.79 -22.84 24.23
CA ASP A 487 26.97 -22.50 25.37
C ASP A 487 25.64 -21.92 24.91
N MET A 488 24.58 -22.24 25.65
CA MET A 488 23.26 -21.66 25.44
C MET A 488 23.13 -20.40 26.30
N ARG A 489 22.58 -19.35 25.70
CA ARG A 489 22.22 -18.12 26.41
C ARG A 489 20.81 -18.27 26.98
N THR A 490 20.60 -17.82 28.21
CA THR A 490 19.27 -17.74 28.83
C THR A 490 18.73 -16.34 28.63
N ILE A 491 17.59 -16.21 27.97
CA ILE A 491 16.91 -14.93 27.73
C ILE A 491 15.56 -14.96 28.44
N HIS A 492 15.30 -13.93 29.25
CA HIS A 492 14.00 -13.73 29.89
C HIS A 492 13.11 -12.92 28.95
N LEU A 493 11.87 -13.40 28.75
CA LEU A 493 10.84 -12.73 27.96
C LEU A 493 10.06 -11.73 28.82
N CYS A 494 9.41 -10.76 28.16
CA CYS A 494 8.63 -9.70 28.79
C CYS A 494 7.23 -10.14 29.26
#